data_AF-A0A2N8MDH6-F1
#
_entry.id   AF-A0A2N8MDH6-F1
#
_cell.length_a   1.000
_cell.length_b   1.000
_cell.length_c   1.000
_cell.angle_alpha   90.00
_cell.angle_beta   90.00
_cell.angle_gamma   90.00
#
_symmetry.space_group_name_H-M   'P 1'
#
loop_
_entity.id
_entity.type
_entity.pdbx_description
1 polymer ?
#
loop_
_entity_poly.entity_id
_entity_poly.type
_entity_poly.pdbx_seq_one_letter_code
_entity_poly.pdbx_strand_id
1 'polypeptide(L)'
;MPGKPSEGGDWVTLLNNVFEQLVRFERDYGWKATVILIVIALILISGGFIAAWGLQEWSKKSLQKELSLLRSAESVDTDLRARRHETYSRLWNLTRLLTAWPEKIPTYCELPKLSQDMCDWYYNNNFDGGGMYLSTGAMAHYRMAQAALAVFDNVKSNEALHNQESKDLRQYLGGLRTELTKDLLSCHGPFERDIGKLKRKHEDKPALSGGAGGWFS
;
A
#
# COMPACT_ATOMS: atom_id res chain seq x y z
N MET A 1 -28.38 -27.24 -19.72
CA MET A 1 -27.92 -25.86 -19.96
C MET A 1 -29.12 -24.93 -19.81
N PRO A 2 -29.25 -24.14 -18.74
CA PRO A 2 -30.35 -23.18 -18.61
C PRO A 2 -30.08 -21.95 -19.48
N GLY A 3 -31.03 -21.63 -20.36
CA GLY A 3 -30.96 -20.50 -21.29
C GLY A 3 -31.06 -19.16 -20.57
N LYS A 4 -30.23 -18.20 -20.98
CA LYS A 4 -30.32 -16.82 -20.51
C LYS A 4 -31.69 -16.24 -20.92
N PRO A 5 -32.46 -15.65 -19.99
CA PRO A 5 -33.63 -14.87 -20.35
C PRO A 5 -33.19 -13.64 -21.17
N SER A 6 -33.90 -13.36 -22.25
CA SER A 6 -33.68 -12.15 -23.05
C SER A 6 -34.19 -10.93 -22.26
N GLU A 7 -33.30 -10.29 -21.50
CA GLU A 7 -33.52 -9.03 -20.76
C GLU A 7 -33.68 -7.79 -21.68
N GLY A 8 -34.26 -7.97 -22.86
CA GLY A 8 -34.76 -6.88 -23.68
C GLY A 8 -36.25 -6.73 -23.41
N GLY A 9 -36.62 -6.21 -22.24
CA GLY A 9 -38.00 -5.80 -21.99
C GLY A 9 -38.41 -4.84 -23.10
N ASP A 10 -39.47 -5.20 -23.83
CA ASP A 10 -39.89 -4.49 -25.04
C ASP A 10 -40.46 -3.11 -24.67
N TRP A 11 -39.57 -2.13 -24.59
CA TRP A 11 -39.88 -0.74 -24.26
C TRP A 11 -40.94 -0.15 -25.19
N VAL A 12 -41.08 -0.67 -26.40
CA VAL A 12 -42.11 -0.26 -27.36
C VAL A 12 -43.51 -0.60 -26.84
N THR A 13 -43.70 -1.81 -26.30
CA THR A 13 -44.98 -2.25 -25.75
C THR A 13 -45.35 -1.46 -24.48
N LEU A 14 -44.37 -1.11 -23.65
CA LEU A 14 -44.57 -0.25 -22.48
C LEU A 14 -44.99 1.18 -22.88
N LEU A 15 -44.31 1.77 -23.88
CA LEU A 15 -44.64 3.11 -24.40
C LEU A 15 -46.04 3.15 -25.00
N ASN A 16 -46.42 2.12 -25.76
CA ASN A 16 -47.75 2.02 -26.35
C ASN A 16 -48.85 1.96 -25.28
N ASN A 17 -48.64 1.18 -24.21
CA ASN A 17 -49.60 1.11 -23.10
C ASN A 17 -49.73 2.45 -22.35
N VAL A 18 -48.63 3.16 -22.14
CA VAL A 18 -48.66 4.50 -21.52
C VAL A 18 -49.38 5.51 -22.41
N PHE A 19 -49.15 5.46 -23.72
CA PHE A 19 -49.82 6.33 -24.69
C PHE A 19 -51.33 6.11 -24.70
N GLU A 20 -51.78 4.85 -24.74
CA GLU A 20 -53.19 4.49 -24.68
C GLU A 20 -53.87 4.96 -23.38
N GLN A 21 -53.18 4.87 -22.24
CA GLN A 21 -53.68 5.41 -20.97
C GLN A 21 -53.78 6.94 -20.99
N LEU A 22 -52.81 7.63 -21.62
CA LEU A 22 -52.79 9.08 -21.72
C LEU A 22 -53.96 9.61 -22.58
N VAL A 23 -54.23 8.95 -23.71
CA VAL A 23 -55.34 9.29 -24.62
C VAL A 23 -56.70 9.09 -23.94
N ARG A 24 -56.84 8.05 -23.11
CA ARG A 24 -58.06 7.86 -22.30
C ARG A 24 -58.23 8.95 -21.25
N PHE A 25 -57.15 9.32 -20.56
CA PHE A 25 -57.18 10.36 -19.54
C PHE A 25 -57.52 11.75 -20.10
N GLU A 26 -57.04 12.09 -21.30
CA GLU A 26 -57.37 13.36 -21.97
C GLU A 26 -58.87 13.52 -22.21
N ARG A 27 -59.54 12.43 -22.58
CA ARG A 27 -60.97 12.39 -22.87
C ARG A 27 -61.82 12.71 -21.63
N ASP A 28 -61.37 12.23 -20.46
CA ASP A 28 -62.15 12.29 -19.23
C ASP A 28 -61.89 13.57 -18.42
N TYR A 29 -60.68 14.16 -18.50
CA TYR A 29 -60.26 15.28 -17.64
C TYR A 29 -59.88 16.56 -18.40
N GLY A 30 -59.81 16.53 -19.74
CA GLY A 30 -59.49 17.66 -20.59
C GLY A 30 -58.00 18.04 -20.63
N TRP A 31 -57.62 18.84 -21.64
CA TRP A 31 -56.23 19.12 -22.00
C TRP A 31 -55.38 19.78 -20.90
N LYS A 32 -56.00 20.48 -19.95
CA LYS A 32 -55.26 21.13 -18.84
C LYS A 32 -54.66 20.09 -17.88
N ALA A 33 -55.35 18.97 -17.67
CA ALA A 33 -54.89 17.90 -16.78
C ALA A 33 -53.73 17.10 -17.40
N THR A 34 -53.75 16.87 -18.72
CA THR A 34 -52.66 16.20 -19.44
C THR A 34 -51.37 17.01 -19.42
N VAL A 35 -51.45 18.33 -19.59
CA VAL A 35 -50.27 19.21 -19.50
C VAL A 35 -49.64 19.14 -18.10
N ILE A 36 -50.44 19.14 -17.03
CA ILE A 36 -49.92 19.04 -15.65
C ILE A 36 -49.19 17.70 -15.44
N LEU A 37 -49.74 16.58 -15.92
CA LEU A 37 -49.09 15.27 -15.80
C LEU A 37 -47.77 15.18 -16.56
N ILE A 38 -47.69 15.74 -17.77
CA ILE A 38 -46.46 15.78 -18.57
C ILE A 38 -45.37 16.58 -17.84
N VAL A 39 -45.72 17.72 -17.26
CA VAL A 39 -44.78 18.54 -16.49
C VAL A 39 -44.27 17.79 -15.25
N ILE A 40 -45.15 17.11 -14.50
CA ILE A 40 -44.75 16.29 -13.35
C ILE A 40 -43.81 15.16 -13.78
N ALA A 41 -44.12 14.46 -14.88
CA ALA A 41 -43.28 13.39 -15.41
C ALA A 41 -41.87 13.89 -15.79
N LEU A 42 -41.78 15.05 -16.45
CA LEU A 42 -40.49 15.67 -16.80
C LEU A 42 -39.68 16.08 -15.56
N ILE A 43 -40.33 16.60 -14.52
CA ILE A 43 -39.68 16.93 -13.25
C ILE A 43 -39.12 15.66 -12.59
N LEU A 44 -39.89 14.56 -12.57
CA LEU A 44 -39.44 13.29 -11.99
C LEU A 44 -38.27 12.66 -12.78
N ILE A 45 -38.33 12.67 -14.12
CA ILE A 45 -37.26 12.15 -14.98
C ILE A 45 -35.98 12.98 -14.80
N SER A 46 -36.09 14.31 -14.80
CA SER A 46 -34.95 15.21 -14.62
C SER A 46 -34.33 15.09 -13.23
N GLY A 47 -35.14 14.95 -12.17
CA GLY A 47 -34.67 14.70 -10.81
C GLY A 47 -33.89 13.39 -10.67
N GLY A 48 -34.39 12.31 -11.28
CA GLY A 48 -33.71 11.02 -11.33
C GLY A 48 -32.37 11.08 -12.07
N PHE A 49 -32.31 11.82 -13.18
CA PHE A 49 -31.08 12.00 -13.95
C PHE A 49 -30.03 12.81 -13.17
N ILE A 50 -30.41 13.89 -12.49
CA ILE A 50 -29.50 14.69 -11.65
C ILE A 50 -28.93 13.85 -10.51
N ALA A 51 -29.76 13.03 -9.86
CA ALA A 51 -29.31 12.14 -8.79
C ALA A 51 -28.32 11.07 -9.30
N ALA A 52 -28.63 10.41 -10.43
CA ALA A 52 -27.77 9.40 -11.02
C ALA A 52 -26.43 9.99 -11.50
N TRP A 53 -26.47 11.16 -12.14
CA TRP A 53 -25.30 11.85 -12.63
C TRP A 53 -24.41 12.34 -11.48
N GLY A 54 -25.01 12.89 -10.41
CA GLY A 54 -24.31 13.28 -9.18
C GLY A 54 -23.64 12.09 -8.48
N LEU A 55 -24.32 10.95 -8.42
CA LEU A 55 -23.77 9.72 -7.83
C LEU A 55 -22.55 9.19 -8.62
N GLN A 56 -22.63 9.24 -9.95
CA GLN A 56 -21.54 8.82 -10.84
C GLN A 56 -20.31 9.72 -10.69
N GLU A 57 -20.51 11.04 -10.65
CA GLU A 57 -19.42 12.00 -10.54
C GLU A 57 -18.76 11.97 -9.15
N TRP A 58 -19.56 11.76 -8.11
CA TRP A 58 -19.06 11.55 -6.75
C TRP A 58 -18.21 10.27 -6.65
N SER A 59 -18.64 9.18 -7.27
CA SER A 59 -17.88 7.92 -7.30
C SER A 59 -16.53 8.06 -8.02
N LYS A 60 -16.47 8.79 -9.13
CA LYS A 60 -15.19 9.06 -9.83
C LYS A 60 -14.23 9.86 -8.95
N LYS A 61 -14.73 10.89 -8.27
CA LYS A 61 -13.92 11.74 -7.39
C LYS A 61 -13.41 10.98 -6.16
N SER A 62 -14.19 10.06 -5.59
CA SER A 62 -13.73 9.24 -4.46
C SER A 62 -12.62 8.28 -4.88
N LEU A 63 -12.77 7.62 -6.03
CA LEU A 63 -11.76 6.71 -6.57
C LEU A 63 -10.46 7.44 -6.93
N GLN A 64 -10.55 8.64 -7.50
CA GLN A 64 -9.36 9.44 -7.82
C GLN A 64 -8.57 9.85 -6.56
N LYS A 65 -9.26 10.20 -5.47
CA LYS A 65 -8.61 10.53 -4.20
C LYS A 65 -7.87 9.31 -3.63
N GLU A 66 -8.53 8.17 -3.57
CA GLU A 66 -7.90 6.92 -3.11
C GLU A 66 -6.69 6.57 -3.96
N LEU A 67 -6.82 6.60 -5.29
CA LEU A 67 -5.71 6.32 -6.21
C LEU A 67 -4.54 7.29 -6.04
N SER A 68 -4.82 8.58 -5.81
CA SER A 68 -3.77 9.59 -5.59
C SER A 68 -3.00 9.36 -4.28
N LEU A 69 -3.69 8.95 -3.21
CA LEU A 69 -3.06 8.59 -1.95
C LEU A 69 -2.18 7.35 -2.10
N LEU A 70 -2.64 6.34 -2.84
CA LEU A 70 -1.87 5.14 -3.11
C LEU A 70 -0.60 5.43 -3.92
N ARG A 71 -0.71 6.24 -4.98
CA ARG A 71 0.46 6.68 -5.75
C ARG A 71 1.45 7.48 -4.91
N SER A 72 0.95 8.33 -4.00
CA SER A 72 1.82 9.08 -3.09
C SER A 72 2.57 8.14 -2.15
N ALA A 73 1.91 7.14 -1.58
CA ALA A 73 2.54 6.14 -0.72
C ALA A 73 3.59 5.30 -1.47
N GLU A 74 3.30 4.89 -2.70
CA GLU A 74 4.25 4.17 -3.57
C GLU A 74 5.50 4.99 -3.88
N SER A 75 5.33 6.30 -4.15
CA SER A 75 6.46 7.19 -4.38
C SER A 75 7.34 7.38 -3.14
N VAL A 76 6.73 7.48 -1.96
CA VAL A 76 7.44 7.57 -0.67
C VAL A 76 8.20 6.28 -0.37
N ASP A 77 7.59 5.11 -0.62
CA ASP A 77 8.26 3.81 -0.44
C ASP A 77 9.46 3.65 -1.38
N THR A 78 9.30 4.06 -2.64
CA THR A 78 10.37 4.02 -3.63
C THR A 78 11.54 4.93 -3.24
N ASP A 79 11.27 6.16 -2.80
CA ASP A 79 12.32 7.08 -2.34
C ASP A 79 13.01 6.55 -1.07
N LEU A 80 12.24 6.05 -0.10
CA LEU A 80 12.79 5.47 1.13
C LEU A 80 13.70 4.27 0.82
N ARG A 81 13.31 3.43 -0.14
CA ARG A 81 14.12 2.28 -0.57
C ARG A 81 15.40 2.71 -1.26
N ALA A 82 15.34 3.72 -2.13
CA ALA A 82 16.52 4.27 -2.80
C ALA A 82 17.53 4.79 -1.75
N ARG A 83 17.03 5.56 -0.77
CA ARG A 83 17.83 6.07 0.35
C ARG A 83 18.41 4.95 1.20
N ARG A 84 17.60 3.96 1.60
CA ARG A 84 18.10 2.77 2.33
C ARG A 84 19.20 2.05 1.55
N HIS A 85 19.03 1.85 0.25
CA HIS A 85 20.01 1.17 -0.57
C HIS A 85 21.36 1.92 -0.57
N GLU A 86 21.34 3.24 -0.79
CA GLU A 86 22.55 4.05 -0.73
C GLU A 86 23.20 4.01 0.65
N THR A 87 22.42 4.22 1.71
CA THR A 87 22.90 4.26 3.08
C THR A 87 23.47 2.91 3.53
N TYR A 88 22.78 1.81 3.22
CA TYR A 88 23.18 0.45 3.60
C TYR A 88 24.40 -0.04 2.82
N SER A 89 24.57 0.40 1.57
CA SER A 89 25.78 0.10 0.80
C SER A 89 27.06 0.56 1.52
N ARG A 90 27.02 1.75 2.13
CA ARG A 90 28.15 2.27 2.92
C ARG A 90 28.43 1.39 4.14
N LEU A 91 27.40 1.04 4.92
CA LEU A 91 27.54 0.15 6.08
C LEU A 91 28.03 -1.26 5.69
N TRP A 92 27.59 -1.79 4.56
CA TRP A 92 28.06 -3.08 4.05
C TRP A 92 29.53 -3.07 3.65
N ASN A 93 30.04 -1.94 3.17
CA ASN A 93 31.45 -1.78 2.86
C ASN A 93 32.30 -1.70 4.14
N LEU A 94 31.83 -0.98 5.17
CA LEU A 94 32.50 -0.94 6.47
C LEU A 94 32.61 -2.35 7.10
N THR A 95 31.50 -3.08 7.10
CA THR A 95 31.44 -4.43 7.67
C THR A 95 32.12 -5.50 6.82
N ARG A 96 32.69 -5.14 5.65
CA ARG A 96 33.44 -6.06 4.78
C ARG A 96 34.70 -6.61 5.45
N LEU A 97 35.23 -5.92 6.47
CA LEU A 97 36.38 -6.40 7.23
C LEU A 97 36.13 -7.78 7.88
N LEU A 98 34.89 -8.05 8.27
CA LEU A 98 34.46 -9.26 8.98
C LEU A 98 33.46 -10.07 8.13
N THR A 99 33.66 -10.13 6.82
CA THR A 99 32.87 -11.04 5.96
C THR A 99 33.36 -12.48 6.08
N ALA A 100 32.44 -13.42 5.89
CA ALA A 100 32.78 -14.85 5.85
C ALA A 100 33.68 -15.22 4.65
N TRP A 101 33.61 -14.47 3.54
CA TRP A 101 34.40 -14.72 2.34
C TRP A 101 34.83 -13.42 1.64
N PRO A 102 36.10 -13.29 1.20
CA PRO A 102 37.24 -14.14 1.54
C PRO A 102 37.54 -14.07 3.03
N GLU A 103 38.01 -15.19 3.60
CA GLU A 103 38.30 -15.27 5.03
C GLU A 103 39.58 -14.50 5.37
N LYS A 104 39.43 -13.22 5.72
CA LYS A 104 40.50 -12.42 6.35
C LYS A 104 40.24 -12.39 7.86
N ILE A 105 41.26 -12.69 8.65
CA ILE A 105 41.21 -12.50 10.10
C ILE A 105 41.70 -11.07 10.37
N PRO A 106 40.87 -10.17 10.91
CA PRO A 106 41.31 -8.84 11.27
C PRO A 106 42.25 -8.88 12.46
N THR A 107 43.01 -7.81 12.62
CA THR A 107 43.85 -7.57 13.80
C THR A 107 43.06 -6.82 14.87
N TYR A 108 43.47 -6.92 16.14
CA TYR A 108 42.78 -6.21 17.22
C TYR A 108 42.76 -4.70 17.02
N CYS A 109 43.81 -4.11 16.44
CA CYS A 109 43.87 -2.67 16.18
C CYS A 109 42.90 -2.18 15.09
N GLU A 110 42.38 -3.06 14.21
CA GLU A 110 41.38 -2.70 13.20
C GLU A 110 39.95 -2.60 13.80
N LEU A 111 39.67 -3.27 14.93
CA LEU A 111 38.32 -3.34 15.51
C LEU A 111 37.82 -2.02 16.11
N PRO A 112 38.60 -1.28 16.94
CA PRO A 112 38.17 0.01 17.44
C PRO A 112 37.90 1.01 16.30
N LYS A 113 38.69 0.93 15.22
CA LYS A 113 38.48 1.75 14.03
C LYS A 113 37.14 1.40 13.35
N LEU A 114 36.85 0.11 13.17
CA LEU A 114 35.56 -0.32 12.62
C LEU A 114 34.39 0.13 13.50
N SER A 115 34.51 0.01 14.83
CA SER A 115 33.51 0.48 15.81
C SER A 115 33.22 1.96 15.63
N GLN A 116 34.27 2.77 15.57
CA GLN A 116 34.18 4.22 15.34
C GLN A 116 33.58 4.54 13.97
N ASP A 117 34.05 3.92 12.89
CA ASP A 117 33.54 4.15 11.53
C ASP A 117 32.03 3.81 11.42
N MET A 118 31.58 2.76 12.12
CA MET A 118 30.16 2.42 12.21
C MET A 118 29.36 3.45 13.02
N CYS A 119 29.90 3.92 14.15
CA CYS A 119 29.28 4.99 14.95
C CYS A 119 29.18 6.29 14.16
N ASP A 120 30.25 6.67 13.46
CA ASP A 120 30.29 7.83 12.58
C ASP A 120 29.24 7.68 11.49
N TRP A 121 29.13 6.52 10.84
CA TRP A 121 28.06 6.26 9.86
C TRP A 121 26.65 6.44 10.47
N TYR A 122 26.44 6.01 11.71
CA TYR A 122 25.13 6.08 12.37
C TYR A 122 24.73 7.53 12.69
N TYR A 123 25.67 8.34 13.21
CA TYR A 123 25.42 9.70 13.70
C TYR A 123 25.82 10.81 12.71
N ASN A 124 26.40 10.49 11.55
CA ASN A 124 26.97 11.49 10.67
C ASN A 124 25.95 12.58 10.34
N ASN A 125 26.23 13.82 10.76
CA ASN A 125 25.35 14.96 10.53
C ASN A 125 25.44 15.49 9.08
N ASN A 126 26.44 15.07 8.31
CA ASN A 126 26.65 15.57 6.95
C ASN A 126 25.81 14.85 5.88
N PHE A 127 25.33 13.64 6.19
CA PHE A 127 24.43 12.86 5.34
C PHE A 127 23.37 12.30 6.27
N ASP A 128 22.09 12.73 6.15
CA ASP A 128 20.90 12.17 6.84
C ASP A 128 21.23 10.86 7.58
N GLY A 129 21.64 10.96 8.86
CA GLY A 129 22.46 9.94 9.54
C GLY A 129 21.94 8.52 9.35
N GLY A 130 22.82 7.56 9.03
CA GLY A 130 22.41 6.25 8.54
C GLY A 130 21.51 5.46 9.50
N GLY A 131 21.58 5.79 10.79
CA GLY A 131 20.71 5.23 11.83
C GLY A 131 19.22 5.49 11.61
N MET A 132 18.82 6.58 10.94
CA MET A 132 17.40 6.91 10.74
C MET A 132 16.69 5.94 9.79
N TYR A 133 17.44 5.24 8.95
CA TYR A 133 16.88 4.35 7.92
C TYR A 133 16.70 2.91 8.38
N LEU A 134 17.29 2.54 9.53
CA LEU A 134 17.24 1.20 10.11
C LEU A 134 15.82 0.86 10.61
N SER A 135 15.32 -0.32 10.25
CA SER A 135 14.16 -0.88 10.95
C SER A 135 14.51 -1.25 12.40
N THR A 136 13.48 -1.50 13.21
CA THR A 136 13.65 -1.95 14.60
C THR A 136 14.52 -3.21 14.69
N GLY A 137 14.37 -4.15 13.76
CA GLY A 137 15.16 -5.38 13.70
C GLY A 137 16.63 -5.09 13.37
N ALA A 138 16.87 -4.31 12.32
CA ALA A 138 18.22 -3.90 11.93
C ALA A 138 18.92 -3.08 13.02
N MET A 139 18.19 -2.19 13.71
CA MET A 139 18.70 -1.40 14.82
C MET A 139 19.11 -2.27 16.02
N ALA A 140 18.33 -3.30 16.36
CA ALA A 140 18.69 -4.23 17.43
C ALA A 140 20.00 -4.95 17.11
N HIS A 141 20.13 -5.50 15.90
CA HIS A 141 21.36 -6.17 15.48
C HIS A 141 22.57 -5.23 15.37
N TYR A 142 22.35 -3.98 14.94
CA TYR A 142 23.39 -2.95 14.92
C TYR A 142 23.94 -2.70 16.33
N ARG A 143 23.05 -2.55 17.34
CA ARG A 143 23.45 -2.36 18.74
C ARG A 143 24.21 -3.56 19.30
N MET A 144 23.79 -4.78 18.96
CA MET A 144 24.50 -6.00 19.37
C MET A 144 25.90 -6.06 18.77
N ALA A 145 26.05 -5.73 17.48
CA ALA A 145 27.35 -5.67 16.82
C ALA A 145 28.26 -4.59 17.44
N GLN A 146 27.73 -3.40 17.72
CA GLN A 146 28.47 -2.34 18.41
C GLN A 146 28.90 -2.75 19.82
N ALA A 147 28.00 -3.36 20.60
CA ALA A 147 28.33 -3.85 21.93
C ALA A 147 29.42 -4.93 21.90
N ALA A 148 29.41 -5.81 20.89
CA ALA A 148 30.45 -6.81 20.71
C ALA A 148 31.81 -6.20 20.31
N LEU A 149 31.82 -5.15 19.48
CA LEU A 149 33.04 -4.44 19.10
C LEU A 149 33.63 -3.65 20.28
N ALA A 150 32.77 -3.05 21.13
CA ALA A 150 33.20 -2.25 22.28
C ALA A 150 34.03 -3.03 23.31
N VAL A 151 33.92 -4.36 23.33
CA VAL A 151 34.78 -5.24 24.17
C VAL A 151 36.27 -5.05 23.85
N PHE A 152 36.59 -4.63 22.61
CA PHE A 152 37.96 -4.51 22.11
C PHE A 152 38.50 -3.07 22.09
N ASP A 153 37.75 -2.07 22.55
CA ASP A 153 38.11 -0.64 22.42
C ASP A 153 39.47 -0.27 23.03
N ASN A 154 39.89 -0.97 24.09
CA ASN A 154 41.15 -0.71 24.78
C ASN A 154 42.32 -1.61 24.31
N VAL A 155 42.07 -2.54 23.39
CA VAL A 155 43.09 -3.50 22.93
C VAL A 155 43.83 -2.94 21.73
N LYS A 156 45.09 -2.56 21.93
CA LYS A 156 45.99 -2.06 20.88
C LYS A 156 47.06 -3.09 20.56
N SER A 157 46.65 -4.22 19.98
CA SER A 157 47.55 -5.28 19.51
C SER A 157 47.47 -5.39 17.98
N ASN A 158 48.62 -5.60 17.34
CA ASN A 158 48.69 -5.94 15.91
C ASN A 158 48.55 -7.45 15.67
N GLU A 159 48.32 -8.22 16.73
CA GLU A 159 48.06 -9.65 16.62
C GLU A 159 46.72 -9.89 15.92
N ALA A 160 46.66 -11.01 15.20
CA ALA A 160 45.42 -11.47 14.59
C ALA A 160 44.40 -11.83 15.68
N LEU A 161 43.14 -11.48 15.43
CA LEU A 161 42.02 -11.80 16.30
C LEU A 161 41.90 -13.32 16.48
N HIS A 162 41.62 -13.78 17.70
CA HIS A 162 41.42 -15.20 17.95
C HIS A 162 40.27 -15.75 17.09
N ASN A 163 40.42 -16.97 16.56
CA ASN A 163 39.46 -17.57 15.62
C ASN A 163 38.02 -17.60 16.16
N GLN A 164 37.85 -17.90 17.44
CA GLN A 164 36.53 -17.93 18.07
C GLN A 164 35.91 -16.53 18.17
N GLU A 165 36.69 -15.52 18.57
CA GLU A 165 36.22 -14.12 18.66
C GLU A 165 35.84 -13.57 17.28
N SER A 166 36.66 -13.89 16.27
CA SER A 166 36.38 -13.58 14.87
C SER A 166 35.07 -14.21 14.39
N LYS A 167 34.84 -15.49 14.72
CA LYS A 167 33.60 -16.20 14.38
C LYS A 167 32.37 -15.57 15.05
N ASP A 168 32.48 -15.19 16.32
CA ASP A 168 31.38 -14.57 17.07
C ASP A 168 31.05 -13.18 16.51
N LEU A 169 32.05 -12.34 16.21
CA LEU A 169 31.85 -11.05 15.55
C LEU A 169 31.20 -11.20 14.16
N ARG A 170 31.64 -12.17 13.37
CA ARG A 170 31.02 -12.49 12.07
C ARG A 170 29.56 -12.86 12.21
N GLN A 171 29.17 -13.57 13.28
CA GLN A 171 27.78 -13.93 13.53
C GLN A 171 26.93 -12.68 13.80
N TYR A 172 27.40 -11.76 14.65
CA TYR A 172 26.66 -10.50 14.93
C TYR A 172 26.50 -9.64 13.68
N LEU A 173 27.58 -9.44 12.92
CA LEU A 173 27.56 -8.66 11.69
C LEU A 173 26.76 -9.36 10.57
N GLY A 174 26.80 -10.69 10.50
CA GLY A 174 25.96 -11.47 9.59
C GLY A 174 24.47 -11.31 9.89
N GLY A 175 24.09 -11.29 11.17
CA GLY A 175 22.73 -10.98 11.61
C GLY A 175 22.30 -9.58 11.16
N LEU A 176 23.14 -8.58 11.37
CA LEU A 176 22.91 -7.22 10.87
C LEU A 176 22.69 -7.19 9.36
N ARG A 177 23.57 -7.82 8.56
CA ARG A 177 23.44 -7.87 7.10
C ARG A 177 22.14 -8.53 6.64
N THR A 178 21.69 -9.54 7.37
CA THR A 178 20.42 -10.23 7.11
C THR A 178 19.23 -9.30 7.32
N GLU A 179 19.20 -8.56 8.42
CA GLU A 179 18.13 -7.58 8.67
C GLU A 179 18.15 -6.41 7.68
N LEU A 180 19.33 -5.89 7.32
CA LEU A 180 19.44 -4.86 6.26
C LEU A 180 18.89 -5.37 4.92
N THR A 181 19.12 -6.65 4.60
CA THR A 181 18.58 -7.27 3.39
C THR A 181 17.05 -7.41 3.48
N LYS A 182 16.52 -7.83 4.62
CA LYS A 182 15.07 -7.89 4.86
C LYS A 182 14.43 -6.51 4.71
N ASP A 183 15.06 -5.46 5.22
CA ASP A 183 14.59 -4.08 5.08
C ASP A 183 14.46 -3.65 3.61
N LEU A 184 15.42 -4.02 2.75
CA LEU A 184 15.37 -3.73 1.32
C LEU A 184 14.38 -4.61 0.55
N LEU A 185 14.11 -5.83 1.04
CA LEU A 185 13.20 -6.79 0.43
C LEU A 185 11.77 -6.70 0.97
N SER A 186 11.53 -5.99 2.07
CA SER A 186 10.22 -5.85 2.74
C SER A 186 9.15 -5.10 1.92
N CYS A 187 9.39 -4.92 0.62
CA CYS A 187 8.48 -4.40 -0.41
C CYS A 187 7.12 -5.13 -0.49
N HIS A 188 6.92 -6.23 0.22
CA HIS A 188 5.59 -6.81 0.44
C HIS A 188 4.94 -6.11 1.63
N GLY A 189 4.51 -4.86 1.40
CA GLY A 189 3.69 -4.15 2.36
C GLY A 189 2.42 -4.94 2.73
N PRO A 190 1.72 -4.54 3.82
CA PRO A 190 0.34 -4.98 4.07
C PRO A 190 -0.61 -4.71 2.88
N PHE A 191 -0.17 -3.89 1.92
CA PHE A 191 -0.85 -3.54 0.68
C PHE A 191 -1.42 -4.72 -0.12
N GLU A 192 -0.68 -5.83 -0.27
CA GLU A 192 -1.20 -6.99 -1.01
C GLU A 192 -2.28 -7.74 -0.21
N ARG A 193 -2.13 -7.74 1.13
CA ARG A 193 -3.16 -8.26 2.05
C ARG A 193 -4.41 -7.39 2.07
N ASP A 194 -4.27 -6.07 1.91
CA ASP A 194 -5.39 -5.13 2.00
C ASP A 194 -6.10 -4.91 0.66
N ILE A 195 -5.41 -4.95 -0.48
CA ILE A 195 -6.06 -5.04 -1.81
C ILE A 195 -6.88 -6.32 -1.89
N GLY A 196 -6.35 -7.46 -1.43
CA GLY A 196 -7.08 -8.72 -1.37
C GLY A 196 -8.31 -8.69 -0.45
N LYS A 197 -8.33 -7.82 0.57
CA LYS A 197 -9.51 -7.60 1.43
C LYS A 197 -10.49 -6.62 0.81
N LEU A 198 -10.02 -5.55 0.17
CA LEU A 198 -10.87 -4.55 -0.49
C LEU A 198 -11.60 -5.15 -1.70
N LYS A 199 -10.92 -5.99 -2.49
CA LYS A 199 -11.52 -6.71 -3.61
C LYS A 199 -12.63 -7.66 -3.14
N ARG A 200 -12.38 -8.45 -2.09
CA ARG A 200 -13.40 -9.30 -1.46
C ARG A 200 -14.57 -8.50 -0.91
N LYS A 201 -14.32 -7.36 -0.25
CA LYS A 201 -15.39 -6.49 0.28
C LYS A 201 -16.28 -5.88 -0.81
N HIS A 202 -15.79 -5.76 -2.05
CA HIS A 202 -16.58 -5.31 -3.19
C HIS A 202 -17.28 -6.45 -3.94
N GLU A 203 -16.69 -7.65 -3.99
CA GLU A 203 -17.31 -8.84 -4.56
C GLU A 203 -18.44 -9.40 -3.66
N ASP A 204 -18.32 -9.29 -2.33
CA ASP A 204 -19.31 -9.76 -1.36
C ASP A 204 -20.44 -8.76 -1.07
N LYS A 205 -20.48 -7.59 -1.74
CA LYS A 205 -21.70 -6.76 -1.67
C LYS A 205 -22.78 -7.50 -2.45
N PRO A 206 -23.83 -8.02 -1.79
CA PRO A 206 -24.92 -8.64 -2.52
C PRO A 206 -25.42 -7.60 -3.52
N ALA A 207 -25.43 -7.97 -4.80
CA ALA A 207 -26.18 -7.23 -5.79
C ALA A 207 -27.53 -6.97 -5.15
N LEU A 208 -27.90 -5.70 -4.97
CA LEU A 208 -29.18 -5.29 -4.44
C LEU A 208 -30.22 -5.89 -5.38
N SER A 209 -30.60 -7.14 -5.10
CA SER A 209 -31.67 -7.83 -5.78
C SER A 209 -32.88 -6.97 -5.49
N GLY A 210 -33.42 -6.36 -6.55
CA GLY A 210 -34.55 -5.46 -6.47
C GLY A 210 -35.69 -6.13 -5.71
N GLY A 211 -35.82 -5.81 -4.43
CA GLY A 211 -36.99 -6.10 -3.61
C GLY A 211 -38.06 -5.06 -3.87
N ALA A 212 -38.48 -4.95 -5.13
CA ALA A 212 -39.71 -4.26 -5.51
C ALA A 212 -40.84 -5.29 -5.49
N GLY A 213 -41.47 -5.50 -4.34
CA GLY A 213 -42.65 -6.35 -4.27
C GLY A 213 -43.06 -6.70 -2.84
N GLY A 214 -43.93 -5.89 -2.24
CA GLY A 214 -44.57 -6.28 -0.98
C GLY A 214 -45.08 -5.13 -0.12
N TRP A 215 -45.88 -4.22 -0.68
CA TRP A 215 -46.70 -3.29 0.11
C TRP A 215 -48.10 -3.21 -0.51
N PHE A 216 -48.83 -4.32 -0.52
CA PHE A 216 -50.29 -4.35 -0.65
C PHE A 216 -50.79 -5.75 -0.26
N SER A 217 -51.20 -5.90 0.99
CA SER A 217 -52.22 -6.83 1.48
C SER A 217 -52.66 -6.38 2.87
#